data_AF-A0A8H6XKF2-F1
#
_entry.id   AF-A0A8H6XKF2-F1
#
_cell.length_a   1.000
_cell.length_b   1.000
_cell.length_c   1.000
_cell.angle_alpha   90.00
_cell.angle_beta   90.00
_cell.angle_gamma   90.00
#
_symmetry.space_group_name_H-M   'P 1'
#
loop_
_entity.id
_entity.type
_entity.pdbx_description
1 polymer ?
#
loop_
_entity_poly.entity_id
_entity_poly.type
_entity_poly.pdbx_seq_one_letter_code
_entity_poly.pdbx_strand_id
1 'polypeptide(L)'
;MQLAPSQIVNTLGIITAVYILSKVFDLLWVFSRPSNLHRYLHRKNGEPAWALVTGASDGIGKALCFELASRGFNVVLHGRNRSKLETVHDALRQAHPTREFRVLILDATTCQKDGVSLAPLAAELADLHLTVLINNAGGQRDDFRCMHEYTKQELIDSVNLNATFTLLMTHAFLPTLIKNAPSLCVNVGSLADNGVPTVASYAASKNFVNGLSRSLANEMLLQGHDVTFMAMRVGMVTGTVEVKMKRTLTTPDTVTFARALLNRVGCGRTVVVPYVAHALQQMAVDLLPEGLKNRILVSEISKLKAEGLKEEKRKAS
;
A
#
# COMPACT_ATOMS: atom_id res chain seq x y z
N MET A 1 27.61 33.75 -27.98
CA MET A 1 26.48 33.53 -28.91
C MET A 1 25.20 33.58 -28.09
N GLN A 2 24.49 34.72 -28.07
CA GLN A 2 23.20 34.85 -27.36
C GLN A 2 22.11 34.20 -28.22
N LEU A 3 21.34 33.27 -27.66
CA LEU A 3 20.18 32.66 -28.34
C LEU A 3 19.10 33.72 -28.53
N ALA A 4 18.46 33.74 -29.69
CA ALA A 4 17.30 34.60 -29.93
C ALA A 4 16.14 34.20 -28.99
N PRO A 5 15.28 35.13 -28.55
CA PRO A 5 14.15 34.82 -27.67
C PRO A 5 13.26 33.68 -28.16
N SER A 6 13.03 33.59 -29.48
CA SER A 6 12.28 32.48 -30.10
C SER A 6 12.97 31.12 -29.97
N GLN A 7 14.30 31.08 -30.03
CA GLN A 7 15.08 29.86 -29.83
C GLN A 7 15.00 29.38 -28.38
N ILE A 8 14.97 30.30 -27.42
CA ILE A 8 14.80 29.97 -25.99
C ILE A 8 13.41 29.36 -25.74
N VAL A 9 12.35 29.99 -26.22
CA VAL A 9 10.97 29.48 -26.07
C VAL A 9 10.81 28.10 -26.70
N ASN A 10 11.33 27.90 -27.92
CA ASN A 10 11.28 26.61 -28.60
C ASN A 10 12.04 25.53 -27.83
N THR A 11 13.23 25.85 -27.32
CA THR A 11 14.05 24.91 -26.54
C THR A 11 13.33 24.50 -25.26
N LEU A 12 12.75 25.45 -24.52
CA LEU A 12 11.95 25.17 -23.33
C LEU A 12 10.74 24.30 -23.66
N GLY A 13 10.04 24.61 -24.76
CA GLY A 13 8.90 23.82 -25.24
C GLY A 13 9.27 22.36 -25.53
N ILE A 14 10.41 22.13 -26.20
CA ILE A 14 10.91 20.78 -26.48
C ILE A 14 11.25 20.04 -25.18
N ILE A 15 11.95 20.67 -24.25
CA ILE A 15 12.31 20.06 -22.95
C ILE A 15 11.05 19.65 -22.19
N THR A 16 10.04 20.54 -22.11
CA THR A 16 8.76 20.24 -21.46
C THR A 16 8.02 19.10 -22.16
N ALA A 17 8.00 19.08 -23.50
CA ALA A 17 7.37 18.00 -24.26
C ALA A 17 8.05 16.64 -23.99
N VAL A 18 9.39 16.59 -24.00
CA VAL A 18 10.16 15.37 -23.69
C VAL A 18 9.88 14.89 -22.27
N TYR A 19 9.80 15.80 -21.29
CA TYR A 19 9.46 15.47 -19.91
C TYR A 19 8.04 14.88 -19.78
N ILE A 20 7.04 15.47 -20.45
CA ILE A 20 5.67 14.94 -20.44
C ILE A 20 5.63 13.57 -21.11
N LEU A 21 6.28 13.42 -22.27
CA LEU A 21 6.37 12.15 -22.98
C LEU A 21 7.03 11.06 -22.15
N SER A 22 8.07 11.38 -21.35
CA SER A 22 8.69 10.40 -20.46
C SER A 22 7.73 9.93 -19.37
N LYS A 23 6.90 10.83 -18.82
CA LYS A 23 5.85 10.47 -17.85
C LYS A 23 4.75 9.60 -18.46
N VAL A 24 4.30 9.93 -19.68
CA VAL A 24 3.34 9.11 -20.43
C VAL A 24 3.94 7.73 -20.72
N PHE A 25 5.18 7.66 -21.16
CA PHE A 25 5.88 6.40 -21.39
C PHE A 25 5.98 5.57 -20.11
N ASP A 26 6.35 6.17 -18.98
CA ASP A 26 6.41 5.48 -17.68
C ASP A 26 5.04 4.90 -17.28
N LEU A 27 3.96 5.65 -17.52
CA LEU A 27 2.60 5.17 -17.29
C LEU A 27 2.28 3.98 -18.21
N LEU A 28 2.47 4.13 -19.53
CA LEU A 28 2.21 3.04 -20.48
C LEU A 28 3.04 1.80 -20.13
N TRP A 29 4.32 1.96 -19.79
CA TRP A 29 5.21 0.88 -19.39
C TRP A 29 4.66 0.06 -18.21
N VAL A 30 4.16 0.73 -17.16
CA VAL A 30 3.60 0.08 -15.97
C VAL A 30 2.30 -0.66 -16.31
N PHE A 31 1.44 -0.08 -17.15
CA PHE A 31 0.09 -0.58 -17.40
C PHE A 31 -0.01 -1.56 -18.58
N SER A 32 0.99 -1.60 -19.47
CA SER A 32 1.10 -2.56 -20.57
C SER A 32 1.73 -3.90 -20.16
N ARG A 33 2.41 -3.96 -19.01
CA ARG A 33 3.04 -5.19 -18.53
C ARG A 33 2.04 -6.10 -17.79
N PRO A 34 1.96 -7.40 -18.13
CA PRO A 34 1.17 -8.35 -17.37
C PRO A 34 1.75 -8.55 -15.96
N SER A 35 0.91 -9.02 -15.05
CA SER A 35 1.35 -9.33 -13.68
C SER A 35 2.19 -10.61 -13.65
N ASN A 36 3.32 -10.55 -12.95
CA ASN A 36 4.16 -11.71 -12.68
C ASN A 36 3.82 -12.39 -11.34
N LEU A 37 2.64 -12.12 -10.76
CA LEU A 37 2.24 -12.72 -9.48
C LEU A 37 2.28 -14.26 -9.49
N HIS A 38 2.00 -14.88 -10.64
CA HIS A 38 2.05 -16.34 -10.81
C HIS A 38 3.44 -16.94 -10.55
N ARG A 39 4.53 -16.16 -10.68
CA ARG A 39 5.90 -16.58 -10.35
C ARG A 39 6.03 -17.01 -8.89
N TYR A 40 5.26 -16.40 -8.00
CA TYR A 40 5.30 -16.68 -6.56
C TYR A 40 4.33 -17.80 -6.15
N LEU A 41 3.51 -18.30 -7.08
CA LEU A 41 2.59 -19.44 -6.89
C LEU A 41 3.30 -20.79 -7.17
N HIS A 42 4.52 -20.94 -6.67
CA HIS A 42 5.30 -22.18 -6.86
C HIS A 42 5.23 -23.05 -5.60
N ARG A 43 5.30 -24.37 -5.78
CA ARG A 43 5.33 -25.34 -4.68
C ARG A 43 6.78 -25.69 -4.33
N LYS A 44 7.04 -26.09 -3.08
CA LYS A 44 8.33 -26.64 -2.65
C LYS A 44 8.07 -27.95 -1.92
N ASN A 45 8.67 -29.05 -2.39
CA ASN A 45 8.45 -30.39 -1.81
C ASN A 45 6.97 -30.80 -1.68
N GLY A 46 6.12 -30.35 -2.62
CA GLY A 46 4.69 -30.59 -2.58
C GLY A 46 3.90 -29.61 -1.70
N GLU A 47 4.53 -28.75 -0.92
CA GLU A 47 3.85 -27.73 -0.10
C GLU A 47 3.26 -26.61 -0.97
N PRO A 48 2.00 -26.20 -0.76
CA PRO A 48 1.36 -25.13 -1.52
C PRO A 48 1.90 -23.75 -1.12
N ALA A 49 1.87 -22.79 -2.05
CA ALA A 49 2.27 -21.41 -1.79
C ALA A 49 1.29 -20.67 -0.87
N TRP A 50 1.83 -19.97 0.13
CA TRP A 50 1.10 -19.13 1.06
C TRP A 50 1.40 -17.64 0.87
N ALA A 51 0.40 -16.82 1.14
CA ALA A 51 0.49 -15.36 1.18
C ALA A 51 0.03 -14.83 2.54
N LEU A 52 0.84 -14.02 3.21
CA LEU A 52 0.48 -13.32 4.45
C LEU A 52 0.02 -11.90 4.15
N VAL A 53 -1.20 -11.55 4.57
CA VAL A 53 -1.75 -10.19 4.41
C VAL A 53 -2.03 -9.58 5.77
N THR A 54 -1.40 -8.45 6.08
CA THR A 54 -1.65 -7.71 7.32
C THR A 54 -2.84 -6.76 7.21
N GLY A 55 -3.66 -6.64 8.26
CA GLY A 55 -4.86 -5.81 8.21
C GLY A 55 -5.98 -6.45 7.39
N ALA A 56 -6.10 -7.78 7.45
CA ALA A 56 -7.01 -8.58 6.63
C ALA A 56 -8.47 -8.57 7.13
N SER A 57 -8.74 -7.97 8.29
CA SER A 57 -10.08 -7.96 8.89
C SER A 57 -11.10 -7.11 8.13
N ASP A 58 -10.66 -6.15 7.32
CA ASP A 58 -11.52 -5.24 6.58
C ASP A 58 -10.81 -4.62 5.35
N GLY A 59 -11.56 -3.87 4.56
CA GLY A 59 -11.02 -2.94 3.58
C GLY A 59 -10.22 -3.60 2.46
N ILE A 60 -9.11 -2.94 2.08
CA ILE A 60 -8.21 -3.43 1.02
C ILE A 60 -7.56 -4.75 1.43
N GLY A 61 -7.17 -4.92 2.70
CA GLY A 61 -6.55 -6.16 3.19
C GLY A 61 -7.47 -7.36 3.02
N LYS A 62 -8.75 -7.22 3.43
CA LYS A 62 -9.76 -8.26 3.19
C LYS A 62 -9.88 -8.58 1.70
N ALA A 63 -10.02 -7.55 0.85
CA ALA A 63 -10.16 -7.75 -0.60
C ALA A 63 -8.93 -8.42 -1.23
N LEU A 64 -7.73 -8.11 -0.75
CA LEU A 64 -6.49 -8.78 -1.17
C LEU A 64 -6.49 -10.26 -0.80
N CYS A 65 -7.00 -10.66 0.36
CA CYS A 65 -7.12 -12.08 0.72
C CYS A 65 -8.01 -12.84 -0.27
N PHE A 66 -9.17 -12.29 -0.64
CA PHE A 66 -10.06 -12.91 -1.63
C PHE A 66 -9.42 -12.97 -3.02
N GLU A 67 -8.79 -11.88 -3.46
CA GLU A 67 -8.15 -11.86 -4.77
C GLU A 67 -6.95 -12.83 -4.82
N LEU A 68 -6.13 -12.92 -3.78
CA LEU A 68 -5.04 -13.91 -3.69
C LEU A 68 -5.56 -15.35 -3.71
N ALA A 69 -6.62 -15.64 -2.94
CA ALA A 69 -7.25 -16.96 -2.92
C ALA A 69 -7.81 -17.35 -4.30
N SER A 70 -8.45 -16.40 -4.99
CA SER A 70 -8.93 -16.60 -6.37
C SER A 70 -7.81 -16.87 -7.38
N ARG A 71 -6.58 -16.43 -7.06
CA ARG A 71 -5.36 -16.67 -7.85
C ARG A 71 -4.58 -17.90 -7.40
N GLY A 72 -5.14 -18.71 -6.50
CA GLY A 72 -4.61 -20.01 -6.11
C GLY A 72 -3.73 -20.02 -4.86
N PHE A 73 -3.50 -18.88 -4.21
CA PHE A 73 -2.72 -18.86 -2.96
C PHE A 73 -3.55 -19.36 -1.78
N ASN A 74 -2.90 -20.06 -0.85
CA ASN A 74 -3.39 -20.14 0.51
C ASN A 74 -3.08 -18.82 1.23
N VAL A 75 -3.90 -18.41 2.21
CA VAL A 75 -3.79 -17.06 2.77
C VAL A 75 -3.73 -17.07 4.29
N VAL A 76 -2.71 -16.42 4.85
CA VAL A 76 -2.67 -16.05 6.27
C VAL A 76 -3.27 -14.66 6.44
N LEU A 77 -4.33 -14.58 7.23
CA LEU A 77 -5.02 -13.34 7.58
C LEU A 77 -4.47 -12.80 8.88
N HIS A 78 -3.85 -11.63 8.85
CA HIS A 78 -3.38 -10.97 10.06
C HIS A 78 -4.27 -9.80 10.49
N GLY A 79 -4.48 -9.67 11.80
CA GLY A 79 -5.03 -8.48 12.44
C GLY A 79 -5.29 -8.68 13.93
N ARG A 80 -5.79 -7.63 14.59
CA ARG A 80 -5.99 -7.62 16.05
C ARG A 80 -7.34 -8.17 16.53
N ASN A 81 -8.37 -8.12 15.69
CA ASN A 81 -9.72 -8.53 16.08
C ASN A 81 -10.01 -9.95 15.56
N ARG A 82 -9.94 -10.92 16.46
CA ARG A 82 -10.16 -12.34 16.18
C ARG A 82 -11.53 -12.61 15.55
N SER A 83 -12.61 -12.12 16.15
CA SER A 83 -13.97 -12.35 15.65
C SER A 83 -14.18 -11.81 14.22
N LYS A 84 -13.65 -10.63 13.91
CA LYS A 84 -13.69 -10.08 12.53
C LYS A 84 -12.88 -10.95 11.56
N LEU A 85 -11.71 -11.43 11.97
CA LEU A 85 -10.88 -12.28 11.13
C LEU A 85 -11.51 -13.65 10.89
N GLU A 86 -12.13 -14.25 11.91
CA GLU A 86 -12.88 -15.50 11.79
C GLU A 86 -14.05 -15.35 10.80
N THR A 87 -14.77 -14.23 10.86
CA THR A 87 -15.81 -13.91 9.87
C THR A 87 -15.26 -13.85 8.44
N VAL A 88 -14.10 -13.23 8.23
CA VAL A 88 -13.46 -13.16 6.90
C VAL A 88 -12.94 -14.53 6.47
N HIS A 89 -12.33 -15.27 7.39
CA HIS A 89 -11.84 -16.62 7.18
C HIS A 89 -12.95 -17.57 6.71
N ASP A 90 -14.11 -17.55 7.36
CA ASP A 90 -15.23 -18.42 7.00
C ASP A 90 -15.81 -18.06 5.63
N ALA A 91 -15.92 -16.76 5.32
CA ALA A 91 -16.32 -16.30 4.00
C ALA A 91 -15.31 -16.71 2.91
N LEU A 92 -14.01 -16.71 3.20
CA LEU A 92 -12.97 -17.20 2.28
C LEU A 92 -13.08 -18.70 2.06
N ARG A 93 -13.27 -19.49 3.13
CA ARG A 93 -13.47 -20.95 3.02
C ARG A 93 -14.69 -21.30 2.19
N GLN A 94 -15.78 -20.55 2.35
CA GLN A 94 -16.99 -20.74 1.56
C GLN A 94 -16.76 -20.40 0.08
N ALA A 95 -16.07 -19.30 -0.22
CA ALA A 95 -15.81 -18.85 -1.58
C ALA A 95 -14.73 -19.69 -2.31
N HIS A 96 -13.79 -20.25 -1.56
CA HIS A 96 -12.60 -20.94 -2.09
C HIS A 96 -12.32 -22.25 -1.33
N PRO A 97 -13.19 -23.28 -1.45
CA PRO A 97 -13.13 -24.49 -0.63
C PRO A 97 -11.88 -25.36 -0.85
N THR A 98 -11.16 -25.15 -1.95
CA THR A 98 -9.91 -25.87 -2.26
C THR A 98 -8.66 -25.17 -1.72
N ARG A 99 -8.80 -24.01 -1.08
CA ARG A 99 -7.70 -23.23 -0.48
C ARG A 99 -7.71 -23.35 1.04
N GLU A 100 -6.54 -23.14 1.63
CA GLU A 100 -6.35 -23.10 3.07
C GLU A 100 -6.15 -21.69 3.58
N PHE A 101 -6.63 -21.46 4.80
CA PHE A 101 -6.61 -20.16 5.45
C PHE A 101 -6.13 -20.31 6.89
N ARG A 102 -5.30 -19.38 7.36
CA ARG A 102 -4.85 -19.31 8.76
C ARG A 102 -5.03 -17.90 9.28
N VAL A 103 -5.25 -17.78 10.59
CA VAL A 103 -5.40 -16.49 11.26
C VAL A 103 -4.19 -16.24 12.15
N LEU A 104 -3.56 -15.07 11.98
CA LEU A 104 -2.47 -14.59 12.82
C LEU A 104 -2.97 -13.39 13.63
N ILE A 105 -3.09 -13.55 14.95
CA ILE A 105 -3.58 -12.48 15.84
C ILE A 105 -2.42 -11.70 16.41
N LEU A 106 -2.34 -10.43 16.05
CA LEU A 106 -1.36 -9.50 16.60
C LEU A 106 -1.88 -8.06 16.46
N ASP A 107 -1.65 -7.25 17.49
CA ASP A 107 -1.91 -5.81 17.41
C ASP A 107 -0.68 -5.07 16.89
N ALA A 108 -0.83 -4.46 15.72
CA ALA A 108 0.19 -3.66 15.07
C ALA A 108 0.60 -2.41 15.87
N THR A 109 -0.20 -1.95 16.83
CA THR A 109 0.13 -0.79 17.67
C THR A 109 1.04 -1.14 18.85
N THR A 110 1.16 -2.43 19.20
CA THR A 110 1.92 -2.89 20.37
C THR A 110 3.23 -3.59 20.02
N CYS A 111 3.59 -3.68 18.73
CA CYS A 111 4.71 -4.46 18.24
C CYS A 111 6.10 -3.99 18.71
N GLN A 112 6.22 -2.75 19.19
CA GLN A 112 7.47 -2.20 19.75
C GLN A 112 7.56 -2.25 21.28
N LYS A 113 6.54 -2.76 21.99
CA LYS A 113 6.60 -2.84 23.46
C LYS A 113 7.65 -3.86 23.88
N ASP A 114 8.46 -3.50 24.89
CA ASP A 114 9.49 -4.36 25.46
C ASP A 114 8.92 -5.76 25.77
N GLY A 115 9.62 -6.81 25.31
CA GLY A 115 9.21 -8.21 25.50
C GLY A 115 8.39 -8.83 24.37
N VAL A 116 7.88 -8.06 23.40
CA VAL A 116 7.25 -8.62 22.19
C VAL A 116 8.34 -8.95 21.16
N SER A 117 8.92 -10.15 21.28
CA SER A 117 9.75 -10.67 20.18
C SER A 117 8.85 -10.97 18.98
N LEU A 118 9.28 -10.56 17.79
CA LEU A 118 8.63 -10.94 16.54
C LEU A 118 9.14 -12.28 16.00
N ALA A 119 10.23 -12.81 16.56
CA ALA A 119 10.77 -14.11 16.17
C ALA A 119 9.75 -15.27 16.37
N PRO A 120 8.95 -15.30 17.46
CA PRO A 120 7.81 -16.20 17.58
C PRO A 120 6.82 -16.14 16.41
N LEU A 121 6.56 -14.95 15.82
CA LEU A 121 5.58 -14.81 14.74
C LEU A 121 6.03 -15.53 13.46
N ALA A 122 7.32 -15.41 13.12
CA ALA A 122 7.88 -16.14 11.99
C ALA A 122 7.91 -17.64 12.27
N ALA A 123 8.13 -18.04 13.54
CA ALA A 123 8.10 -19.44 13.96
C ALA A 123 6.69 -20.06 13.87
N GLU A 124 5.63 -19.31 14.20
CA GLU A 124 4.23 -19.76 14.08
C GLU A 124 3.82 -20.13 12.65
N LEU A 125 4.52 -19.58 11.66
CA LEU A 125 4.27 -19.83 10.23
C LEU A 125 5.44 -20.56 9.56
N ALA A 126 6.38 -21.11 10.32
CA ALA A 126 7.59 -21.74 9.78
C ALA A 126 7.30 -23.04 9.00
N ASP A 127 6.14 -23.64 9.24
CA ASP A 127 5.63 -24.81 8.52
C ASP A 127 4.98 -24.45 7.17
N LEU A 128 4.85 -23.16 6.85
CA LEU A 128 4.27 -22.70 5.60
C LEU A 128 5.34 -22.40 4.56
N HIS A 129 5.10 -22.84 3.32
CA HIS A 129 5.81 -22.33 2.14
C HIS A 129 5.32 -20.91 1.79
N LEU A 130 5.65 -19.95 2.65
CA LEU A 130 5.29 -18.54 2.51
C LEU A 130 6.15 -17.88 1.43
N THR A 131 5.52 -17.46 0.33
CA THR A 131 6.19 -16.84 -0.82
C THR A 131 5.76 -15.39 -1.04
N VAL A 132 4.68 -14.93 -0.40
CA VAL A 132 4.16 -13.57 -0.52
C VAL A 132 3.90 -12.97 0.86
N LEU A 133 4.44 -11.77 1.10
CA LEU A 133 4.09 -10.90 2.23
C LEU A 133 3.46 -9.61 1.69
N ILE A 134 2.27 -9.26 2.16
CA ILE A 134 1.65 -7.96 1.91
C ILE A 134 1.47 -7.22 3.24
N ASN A 135 2.33 -6.25 3.49
CA ASN A 135 2.20 -5.30 4.58
C ASN A 135 1.15 -4.24 4.24
N ASN A 136 -0.11 -4.54 4.54
CA ASN A 136 -1.26 -3.67 4.29
C ASN A 136 -1.79 -2.97 5.56
N ALA A 137 -1.54 -3.50 6.76
CA ALA A 137 -1.99 -2.91 8.01
C ALA A 137 -1.53 -1.44 8.11
N GLY A 138 -2.48 -0.57 8.43
CA GLY A 138 -2.27 0.87 8.40
C GLY A 138 -3.59 1.60 8.23
N GLY A 139 -3.53 2.91 8.39
CA GLY A 139 -4.70 3.78 8.30
C GLY A 139 -4.36 5.18 8.82
N GLN A 140 -5.16 6.14 8.40
CA GLN A 140 -5.15 7.49 8.95
C GLN A 140 -6.39 7.68 9.84
N ARG A 141 -6.34 8.67 10.72
CA ARG A 141 -7.55 9.14 11.41
C ARG A 141 -8.20 10.21 10.53
N ASP A 142 -9.49 10.09 10.28
CA ASP A 142 -10.26 11.05 9.47
C ASP A 142 -10.88 12.15 10.36
N ASP A 143 -10.08 12.78 11.23
CA ASP A 143 -10.52 13.83 12.17
C ASP A 143 -10.06 15.26 11.80
N PHE A 144 -9.32 15.41 10.69
CA PHE A 144 -8.83 16.68 10.14
C PHE A 144 -8.12 17.60 11.17
N ARG A 145 -7.56 17.00 12.22
CA ARG A 145 -6.72 17.69 13.22
C ARG A 145 -5.34 17.97 12.63
N CYS A 146 -4.80 19.13 12.94
CA CYS A 146 -3.42 19.48 12.68
C CYS A 146 -2.49 18.78 13.67
N MET A 147 -1.21 18.63 13.29
CA MET A 147 -0.24 17.85 14.08
C MET A 147 -0.12 18.32 15.55
N HIS A 148 -0.24 19.63 15.80
CA HIS A 148 -0.13 20.22 17.15
C HIS A 148 -1.33 19.90 18.07
N GLU A 149 -2.42 19.36 17.52
CA GLU A 149 -3.64 19.00 18.27
C GLU A 149 -3.64 17.53 18.74
N TYR A 150 -2.65 16.73 18.30
CA TYR A 150 -2.49 15.35 18.74
C TYR A 150 -1.59 15.27 19.97
N THR A 151 -1.92 14.33 20.86
CA THR A 151 -1.05 13.98 21.97
C THR A 151 0.22 13.26 21.45
N LYS A 152 1.28 13.26 22.27
CA LYS A 152 2.49 12.47 22.00
C LYS A 152 2.18 11.00 21.69
N GLN A 153 1.26 10.38 22.45
CA GLN A 153 0.93 8.97 22.29
C GLN A 153 0.21 8.72 20.96
N GLU A 154 -0.74 9.57 20.56
CA GLU A 154 -1.42 9.45 19.26
C GLU A 154 -0.46 9.54 18.08
N LEU A 155 0.54 10.42 18.15
CA LEU A 155 1.58 10.54 17.12
C LEU A 155 2.44 9.28 17.05
N ILE A 156 2.90 8.77 18.20
CA ILE A 156 3.69 7.54 18.29
C ILE A 156 2.90 6.33 17.77
N ASP A 157 1.64 6.17 18.18
CA ASP A 157 0.79 5.07 17.73
C ASP A 157 0.55 5.10 16.22
N SER A 158 0.37 6.31 15.64
CA SER A 158 0.23 6.49 14.20
C SER A 158 1.48 6.02 13.44
N VAL A 159 2.67 6.42 13.91
CA VAL A 159 3.95 6.01 13.31
C VAL A 159 4.17 4.51 13.48
N ASN A 160 3.87 3.97 14.65
CA ASN A 160 4.03 2.55 14.93
C ASN A 160 3.17 1.69 14.02
N LEU A 161 1.89 2.03 13.88
CA LEU A 161 0.98 1.33 13.01
C LEU A 161 1.40 1.40 11.52
N ASN A 162 1.81 2.59 11.05
CA ASN A 162 1.97 2.84 9.61
C ASN A 162 3.40 2.65 9.07
N ALA A 163 4.41 2.63 9.93
CA ALA A 163 5.82 2.48 9.55
C ALA A 163 6.52 1.39 10.34
N THR A 164 6.58 1.51 11.68
CA THR A 164 7.34 0.58 12.54
C THR A 164 6.85 -0.85 12.35
N PHE A 165 5.54 -1.09 12.36
CA PHE A 165 4.98 -2.41 12.16
C PHE A 165 5.37 -3.03 10.81
N THR A 166 5.37 -2.26 9.73
CA THR A 166 5.79 -2.74 8.40
C THR A 166 7.29 -3.09 8.38
N LEU A 167 8.14 -2.26 8.99
CA LEU A 167 9.57 -2.54 9.14
C LEU A 167 9.79 -3.86 9.89
N LEU A 168 9.12 -4.01 11.02
CA LEU A 168 9.22 -5.14 11.93
C LEU A 168 8.72 -6.45 11.30
N MET A 169 7.57 -6.44 10.64
CA MET A 169 7.05 -7.60 9.89
C MET A 169 7.98 -7.98 8.74
N THR A 170 8.50 -6.98 8.01
CA THR A 170 9.45 -7.24 6.93
C THR A 170 10.72 -7.90 7.46
N HIS A 171 11.32 -7.36 8.52
CA HIS A 171 12.50 -7.93 9.15
C HIS A 171 12.27 -9.37 9.63
N ALA A 172 11.14 -9.64 10.29
CA ALA A 172 10.83 -10.96 10.82
C ALA A 172 10.65 -12.03 9.73
N PHE A 173 10.03 -11.68 8.60
CA PHE A 173 9.71 -12.63 7.53
C PHE A 173 10.73 -12.63 6.38
N LEU A 174 11.65 -11.68 6.30
CA LEU A 174 12.66 -11.62 5.24
C LEU A 174 13.50 -12.91 5.12
N PRO A 175 14.00 -13.52 6.22
CA PRO A 175 14.71 -14.81 6.11
C PRO A 175 13.86 -15.91 5.47
N THR A 176 12.56 -15.97 5.80
CA THR A 176 11.61 -16.92 5.20
C THR A 176 11.41 -16.64 3.72
N LEU A 177 11.25 -15.37 3.33
CA LEU A 177 11.11 -14.97 1.93
C LEU A 177 12.37 -15.30 1.11
N ILE A 178 13.58 -15.10 1.67
CA ILE A 178 14.84 -15.48 1.03
C ILE A 178 14.91 -17.01 0.85
N LYS A 179 14.59 -17.78 1.89
CA LYS A 179 14.57 -19.26 1.85
C LYS A 179 13.57 -19.82 0.81
N ASN A 180 12.47 -19.10 0.60
CA ASN A 180 11.37 -19.49 -0.29
C ASN A 180 11.38 -18.70 -1.61
N ALA A 181 12.51 -18.11 -1.98
CA ALA A 181 12.66 -17.42 -3.26
C ALA A 181 12.37 -18.37 -4.45
N PRO A 182 11.74 -17.90 -5.56
CA PRO A 182 11.30 -16.53 -5.82
C PRO A 182 10.16 -16.09 -4.91
N SER A 183 10.30 -14.94 -4.24
CA SER A 183 9.28 -14.45 -3.30
C SER A 183 9.00 -12.95 -3.46
N LEU A 184 7.92 -12.49 -2.84
CA LEU A 184 7.39 -11.14 -3.01
C LEU A 184 7.09 -10.49 -1.65
N CYS A 185 7.58 -9.27 -1.44
CA CYS A 185 7.15 -8.39 -0.36
C CYS A 185 6.53 -7.12 -0.94
N VAL A 186 5.24 -6.90 -0.65
CA VAL A 186 4.50 -5.70 -1.02
C VAL A 186 4.21 -4.88 0.23
N ASN A 187 4.64 -3.62 0.22
CA ASN A 187 4.30 -2.67 1.26
C ASN A 187 3.25 -1.67 0.74
N VAL A 188 2.15 -1.51 1.46
CA VAL A 188 1.06 -0.63 1.05
C VAL A 188 1.33 0.80 1.53
N GLY A 189 1.73 1.63 0.56
CA GLY A 189 1.93 3.07 0.69
C GLY A 189 0.64 3.88 0.58
N SER A 190 0.75 5.18 0.39
CA SER A 190 -0.39 6.09 0.18
C SER A 190 0.01 7.28 -0.65
N LEU A 191 -0.90 7.82 -1.47
CA LEU A 191 -0.73 9.10 -2.15
C LEU A 191 -0.74 10.30 -1.19
N ALA A 192 -1.04 10.09 0.10
CA ALA A 192 -0.83 11.10 1.13
C ALA A 192 0.65 11.51 1.29
N ASP A 193 1.57 10.66 0.83
CA ASP A 193 3.02 10.91 0.76
C ASP A 193 3.39 12.16 -0.07
N ASN A 194 2.45 12.74 -0.82
CA ASN A 194 2.57 14.00 -1.54
C ASN A 194 2.54 15.28 -0.67
N GLY A 195 2.51 15.14 0.65
CA GLY A 195 2.46 16.28 1.58
C GLY A 195 1.05 16.77 1.87
N VAL A 196 0.09 15.84 1.99
CA VAL A 196 -1.31 16.18 2.26
C VAL A 196 -1.44 16.81 3.67
N PRO A 197 -2.10 17.98 3.82
CA PRO A 197 -2.35 18.59 5.13
C PRO A 197 -3.14 17.69 6.08
N THR A 198 -3.09 18.00 7.38
CA THR A 198 -3.81 17.28 8.47
C THR A 198 -3.42 15.80 8.66
N VAL A 199 -2.52 15.24 7.85
CA VAL A 199 -2.09 13.84 7.93
C VAL A 199 -0.57 13.70 7.94
N ALA A 200 0.15 14.69 8.50
CA ALA A 200 1.61 14.79 8.41
C ALA A 200 2.35 13.55 8.95
N SER A 201 1.99 13.04 10.12
CA SER A 201 2.61 11.83 10.70
C SER A 201 2.38 10.60 9.83
N TYR A 202 1.15 10.41 9.34
CA TYR A 202 0.79 9.35 8.42
C TYR A 202 1.53 9.46 7.07
N ALA A 203 1.57 10.65 6.47
CA ALA A 203 2.28 10.91 5.22
C ALA A 203 3.79 10.65 5.35
N ALA A 204 4.40 11.03 6.48
CA ALA A 204 5.78 10.72 6.79
C ALA A 204 6.01 9.19 6.90
N SER A 205 5.13 8.47 7.60
CA SER A 205 5.20 7.00 7.69
C SER A 205 5.05 6.31 6.33
N LYS A 206 4.18 6.81 5.44
CA LYS A 206 4.03 6.24 4.09
C LYS A 206 5.20 6.56 3.17
N ASN A 207 5.86 7.70 3.35
CA ASN A 207 7.17 7.97 2.73
C ASN A 207 8.27 7.03 3.25
N PHE A 208 8.32 6.77 4.57
CA PHE A 208 9.25 5.81 5.15
C PHE A 208 9.13 4.43 4.49
N VAL A 209 7.91 3.94 4.31
CA VAL A 209 7.66 2.64 3.67
C VAL A 209 8.11 2.62 2.20
N ASN A 210 7.94 3.71 1.46
CA ASN A 210 8.45 3.83 0.10
C ASN A 210 9.99 3.78 0.07
N GLY A 211 10.66 4.45 1.00
CA GLY A 211 12.12 4.43 1.16
C GLY A 211 12.63 3.03 1.51
N LEU A 212 12.03 2.40 2.53
CA LEU A 212 12.33 1.04 2.96
C LEU A 212 12.27 0.05 1.80
N SER A 213 11.19 0.11 0.99
CA SER A 213 11.00 -0.81 -0.13
C SER A 213 12.07 -0.64 -1.22
N ARG A 214 12.52 0.60 -1.48
CA ARG A 214 13.61 0.87 -2.45
C ARG A 214 14.94 0.34 -1.94
N SER A 215 15.28 0.59 -0.68
CA SER A 215 16.53 0.11 -0.10
C SER A 215 16.58 -1.42 -0.08
N LEU A 216 15.52 -2.08 0.40
CA LEU A 216 15.46 -3.54 0.44
C LEU A 216 15.49 -4.17 -0.96
N ALA A 217 14.84 -3.58 -1.96
CA ALA A 217 14.96 -4.05 -3.34
C ALA A 217 16.42 -4.05 -3.82
N ASN A 218 17.17 -2.99 -3.53
CA ASN A 218 18.59 -2.90 -3.89
C ASN A 218 19.47 -3.84 -3.07
N GLU A 219 19.16 -4.06 -1.79
CA GLU A 219 19.88 -5.04 -0.95
C GLU A 219 19.72 -6.46 -1.49
N MET A 220 18.51 -6.86 -1.91
CA MET A 220 18.27 -8.18 -2.51
C MET A 220 19.02 -8.35 -3.83
N LEU A 221 19.07 -7.30 -4.66
CA LEU A 221 19.88 -7.29 -5.88
C LEU A 221 21.38 -7.40 -5.57
N LEU A 222 21.87 -6.65 -4.59
CA LEU A 222 23.28 -6.67 -4.17
C LEU A 222 23.70 -8.04 -3.64
N GLN A 223 22.82 -8.73 -2.91
CA GLN A 223 23.07 -10.03 -2.30
C GLN A 223 22.76 -11.21 -3.25
N GLY A 224 22.17 -10.96 -4.41
CA GLY A 224 21.77 -12.00 -5.35
C GLY A 224 20.57 -12.83 -4.89
N HIS A 225 19.73 -12.29 -4.00
CA HIS A 225 18.50 -12.95 -3.54
C HIS A 225 17.32 -12.61 -4.45
N ASP A 226 16.55 -13.62 -4.86
CA ASP A 226 15.37 -13.45 -5.71
C ASP A 226 14.11 -13.13 -4.88
N VAL A 227 14.17 -12.00 -4.17
CA VAL A 227 13.04 -11.45 -3.40
C VAL A 227 12.66 -10.11 -4.03
N THR A 228 11.45 -10.04 -4.57
CA THR A 228 10.92 -8.81 -5.17
C THR A 228 10.30 -7.93 -4.09
N PHE A 229 10.78 -6.70 -3.97
CA PHE A 229 10.18 -5.67 -3.12
C PHE A 229 9.39 -4.66 -3.94
N MET A 230 8.17 -4.33 -3.49
CA MET A 230 7.33 -3.30 -4.09
C MET A 230 6.62 -2.46 -3.02
N ALA A 231 6.47 -1.16 -3.28
CA ALA A 231 5.59 -0.25 -2.55
C ALA A 231 4.42 0.16 -3.46
N MET A 232 3.20 -0.07 -3.00
CA MET A 232 1.97 0.22 -3.75
C MET A 232 1.31 1.46 -3.15
N ARG A 233 1.38 2.60 -3.85
CA ARG A 233 0.81 3.87 -3.39
C ARG A 233 -0.69 3.89 -3.61
N VAL A 234 -1.45 3.93 -2.53
CA VAL A 234 -2.92 3.87 -2.54
C VAL A 234 -3.52 5.26 -2.52
N GLY A 235 -4.43 5.54 -3.46
CA GLY A 235 -5.26 6.74 -3.44
C GLY A 235 -6.55 6.52 -2.64
N MET A 236 -7.54 7.38 -2.86
CA MET A 236 -8.84 7.22 -2.19
C MET A 236 -9.55 5.95 -2.68
N VAL A 237 -10.08 5.14 -1.75
CA VAL A 237 -10.78 3.87 -2.02
C VAL A 237 -12.03 3.82 -1.14
N THR A 238 -13.14 3.28 -1.63
CA THR A 238 -14.37 3.09 -0.85
C THR A 238 -14.65 1.61 -0.56
N GLY A 239 -15.59 1.33 0.34
CA GLY A 239 -15.90 -0.03 0.78
C GLY A 239 -15.04 -0.48 1.97
N THR A 240 -14.43 0.46 2.67
CA THR A 240 -13.87 0.27 4.02
C THR A 240 -14.93 0.64 5.06
N VAL A 241 -14.80 0.16 6.30
CA VAL A 241 -15.70 0.58 7.39
C VAL A 241 -15.69 2.10 7.60
N GLU A 242 -14.53 2.74 7.40
CA GLU A 242 -14.30 4.17 7.63
C GLU A 242 -14.76 5.04 6.44
N VAL A 243 -14.65 4.56 5.19
CA VAL A 243 -14.92 5.37 3.99
C VAL A 243 -16.08 4.79 3.16
N LYS A 244 -17.28 5.29 3.41
CA LYS A 244 -18.52 4.96 2.68
C LYS A 244 -18.89 6.10 1.71
N MET A 245 -18.25 6.12 0.55
CA MET A 245 -18.50 7.08 -0.51
C MET A 245 -19.08 6.40 -1.75
N LYS A 246 -19.68 7.19 -2.64
CA LYS A 246 -20.11 6.68 -3.95
C LYS A 246 -18.87 6.31 -4.78
N ARG A 247 -18.89 5.13 -5.39
CA ARG A 247 -17.84 4.69 -6.32
C ARG A 247 -17.75 5.67 -7.49
N THR A 248 -16.54 6.13 -7.78
CA THR A 248 -16.22 6.99 -8.94
C THR A 248 -15.01 6.42 -9.69
N LEU A 249 -14.60 7.08 -10.78
CA LEU A 249 -13.38 6.72 -11.49
C LEU A 249 -12.13 6.87 -10.61
N THR A 250 -12.09 7.85 -9.70
CA THR A 250 -10.96 8.12 -8.80
C THR A 250 -11.17 7.55 -7.38
N THR A 251 -12.31 6.92 -7.12
CA THR A 251 -12.64 6.25 -5.86
C THR A 251 -13.18 4.85 -6.16
N PRO A 252 -12.31 3.90 -6.55
CA PRO A 252 -12.72 2.52 -6.76
C PRO A 252 -13.12 1.85 -5.43
N ASP A 253 -13.87 0.75 -5.51
CA ASP A 253 -14.06 -0.12 -4.35
C ASP A 253 -12.81 -0.96 -4.03
N THR A 254 -12.77 -1.52 -2.82
CA THR A 254 -11.66 -2.34 -2.31
C THR A 254 -11.35 -3.54 -3.20
N VAL A 255 -12.35 -4.19 -3.80
CA VAL A 255 -12.17 -5.35 -4.68
C VAL A 255 -11.48 -4.95 -5.98
N THR A 256 -11.99 -3.89 -6.63
CA THR A 256 -11.41 -3.32 -7.84
C THR A 256 -9.97 -2.88 -7.60
N PHE A 257 -9.72 -2.24 -6.45
CA PHE A 257 -8.40 -1.77 -6.08
C PHE A 257 -7.42 -2.92 -5.79
N ALA A 258 -7.84 -3.94 -5.03
CA ALA A 258 -7.03 -5.13 -4.75
C ALA A 258 -6.59 -5.84 -6.03
N ARG A 259 -7.50 -6.00 -7.00
CA ARG A 259 -7.18 -6.54 -8.32
C ARG A 259 -6.18 -5.68 -9.07
N ALA A 260 -6.36 -4.35 -9.08
CA ALA A 260 -5.43 -3.43 -9.71
C ALA A 260 -4.02 -3.54 -9.10
N LEU A 261 -3.94 -3.60 -7.76
CA LEU A 261 -2.70 -3.79 -7.01
C LEU A 261 -1.96 -5.06 -7.43
N LEU A 262 -2.64 -6.21 -7.37
CA LEU A 262 -2.02 -7.49 -7.75
C LEU A 262 -1.72 -7.58 -9.25
N ASN A 263 -2.45 -6.87 -10.10
CA ASN A 263 -2.18 -6.77 -11.53
C ASN A 263 -0.92 -5.97 -11.88
N ARG A 264 -0.36 -5.22 -10.93
CA ARG A 264 0.89 -4.46 -11.12
C ARG A 264 2.12 -5.13 -10.53
N VAL A 265 1.97 -6.29 -9.88
CA VAL A 265 3.12 -7.07 -9.40
C VAL A 265 4.05 -7.41 -10.56
N GLY A 266 5.34 -7.05 -10.43
CA GLY A 266 6.34 -7.30 -11.45
C GLY A 266 6.35 -6.31 -12.63
N CYS A 267 5.69 -5.14 -12.51
CA CYS A 267 5.67 -4.12 -13.57
C CYS A 267 7.04 -3.42 -13.82
N GLY A 268 8.11 -3.86 -13.14
CA GLY A 268 9.46 -3.31 -13.28
C GLY A 268 9.70 -2.00 -12.52
N ARG A 269 8.83 -1.65 -11.57
CA ARG A 269 8.99 -0.48 -10.69
C ARG A 269 8.87 -0.91 -9.24
N THR A 270 9.76 -0.42 -8.38
CA THR A 270 9.68 -0.68 -6.93
C THR A 270 8.55 0.11 -6.30
N VAL A 271 8.33 1.38 -6.66
CA VAL A 271 7.22 2.19 -6.13
C VAL A 271 6.26 2.51 -7.25
N VAL A 272 4.98 2.14 -7.09
CA VAL A 272 3.98 2.21 -8.16
C VAL A 272 2.64 2.67 -7.62
N VAL A 273 1.90 3.44 -8.43
CA VAL A 273 0.48 3.75 -8.22
C VAL A 273 -0.32 2.72 -9.02
N PRO A 274 -0.94 1.72 -8.38
CA PRO A 274 -1.36 0.53 -9.12
C PRO A 274 -2.65 0.71 -9.93
N TYR A 275 -3.48 1.67 -9.54
CA TYR A 275 -4.76 1.94 -10.18
C TYR A 275 -4.62 3.07 -11.20
N VAL A 276 -5.10 2.83 -12.43
CA VAL A 276 -4.82 3.73 -13.58
C VAL A 276 -5.35 5.14 -13.38
N ALA A 277 -6.53 5.31 -12.80
CA ALA A 277 -7.09 6.64 -12.56
C ALA A 277 -6.28 7.41 -11.51
N HIS A 278 -5.80 6.73 -10.46
CA HIS A 278 -4.90 7.31 -9.47
C HIS A 278 -3.53 7.64 -10.09
N ALA A 279 -3.03 6.81 -10.99
CA ALA A 279 -1.76 7.06 -11.68
C ALA A 279 -1.85 8.26 -12.62
N LEU A 280 -2.96 8.42 -13.35
CA LEU A 280 -3.24 9.61 -14.16
C LEU A 280 -3.37 10.86 -13.28
N GLN A 281 -4.07 10.76 -12.16
CA GLN A 281 -4.18 11.86 -11.19
C GLN A 281 -2.79 12.25 -10.64
N GLN A 282 -1.96 11.28 -10.27
CA GLN A 282 -0.61 11.53 -9.80
C GLN A 282 0.25 12.17 -10.89
N MET A 283 0.17 11.68 -12.13
CA MET A 283 0.88 12.28 -13.26
C MET A 283 0.46 13.74 -13.45
N ALA A 284 -0.84 14.06 -13.40
CA ALA A 284 -1.32 15.43 -13.49
C ALA A 284 -0.78 16.31 -12.36
N VAL A 285 -0.74 15.79 -11.13
CA VAL A 285 -0.17 16.49 -9.96
C VAL A 285 1.33 16.74 -10.13
N ASP A 286 2.07 15.78 -10.68
CA ASP A 286 3.52 15.88 -10.90
C ASP A 286 3.90 16.93 -11.97
N LEU A 287 2.97 17.27 -12.87
CA LEU A 287 3.18 18.32 -13.88
C LEU A 287 2.98 19.74 -13.35
N LEU A 288 2.39 19.89 -12.16
CA LEU A 288 2.10 21.20 -11.59
C LEU A 288 3.31 21.75 -10.82
N PRO A 289 3.59 23.07 -10.90
CA PRO A 289 4.51 23.71 -9.98
C PRO A 289 4.09 23.49 -8.53
N GLU A 290 5.07 23.34 -7.64
CA GLU A 290 4.83 23.01 -6.22
C GLU A 290 3.85 23.98 -5.54
N GLY A 291 3.97 25.28 -5.80
CA GLY A 291 3.05 26.29 -5.24
C GLY A 291 1.59 26.08 -5.66
N LEU A 292 1.34 25.64 -6.91
CA LEU A 292 -0.01 25.36 -7.40
C LEU A 292 -0.54 24.03 -6.84
N LYS A 293 0.30 22.98 -6.82
CA LYS A 293 -0.01 21.70 -6.18
C LYS A 293 -0.45 21.91 -4.72
N ASN A 294 0.32 22.68 -3.96
CA ASN A 294 0.03 22.95 -2.55
C ASN A 294 -1.29 23.70 -2.37
N ARG A 295 -1.58 24.70 -3.22
CA ARG A 295 -2.86 25.41 -3.20
C ARG A 295 -4.06 24.50 -3.46
N ILE A 296 -3.95 23.60 -4.44
CA ILE A 296 -5.01 22.62 -4.76
C ILE A 296 -5.21 21.67 -3.58
N LEU A 297 -4.14 21.10 -3.02
CA LEU A 297 -4.22 20.20 -1.87
C LEU A 297 -4.88 20.88 -0.65
N VAL A 298 -4.50 22.12 -0.35
CA VAL A 298 -5.09 22.89 0.75
C VAL A 298 -6.58 23.18 0.50
N SER A 299 -6.95 23.53 -0.73
CA SER A 299 -8.36 23.77 -1.09
C SER A 299 -9.21 22.52 -0.87
N GLU A 300 -8.70 21.36 -1.28
CA GLU A 300 -9.45 20.11 -1.22
C GLU A 300 -9.61 19.60 0.20
N ILE A 301 -8.57 19.69 1.03
CA ILE A 301 -8.68 19.37 2.46
C ILE A 301 -9.62 20.35 3.17
N SER A 302 -9.61 21.63 2.80
CA SER A 302 -10.53 22.61 3.39
C SER A 302 -12.00 22.28 3.08
N LYS A 303 -12.31 21.84 1.85
CA LYS A 303 -13.65 21.38 1.47
C LYS A 303 -14.07 20.14 2.25
N LEU A 304 -13.21 19.12 2.31
CA LEU A 304 -13.49 17.88 3.03
C LEU A 304 -13.69 18.13 4.53
N LYS A 305 -12.87 18.99 5.14
CA LYS A 305 -13.04 19.40 6.54
C LYS A 305 -14.38 20.10 6.76
N ALA A 306 -14.78 21.00 5.85
CA ALA A 306 -16.07 21.68 5.93
C ALA A 306 -17.26 20.72 5.77
N GLU A 307 -17.16 19.71 4.91
CA GLU A 307 -18.17 18.67 4.74
C GLU A 307 -18.28 17.74 5.95
N GLY A 308 -17.14 17.29 6.50
CA GLY A 308 -17.09 16.47 7.71
C GLY A 308 -17.76 17.15 8.90
N LEU A 309 -17.45 18.43 9.13
CA LEU A 309 -18.06 19.24 10.18
C LEU A 309 -19.58 19.41 10.01
N LYS A 310 -20.08 19.47 8.77
CA LYS A 310 -21.54 19.52 8.50
C LYS A 310 -22.20 18.19 8.83
N GLU A 311 -21.56 17.07 8.50
CA GLU A 311 -22.10 15.75 8.76
C GLU A 311 -22.15 15.42 10.25
N GLU A 312 -21.12 15.80 11.02
CA GLU A 312 -21.13 15.69 12.49
C GLU A 312 -22.28 16.50 13.11
N LYS A 313 -22.47 17.75 12.68
CA LYS A 313 -23.60 18.59 13.14
C LYS A 313 -24.95 17.96 12.83
N ARG A 314 -25.13 17.36 11.64
CA ARG A 314 -26.37 16.67 11.25
C ARG A 314 -26.62 15.40 12.08
N LYS A 315 -25.58 14.70 12.52
CA LYS A 315 -25.72 13.51 13.39
C LYS A 315 -26.02 13.88 14.84
N ALA A 316 -25.68 15.10 15.26
CA ALA A 316 -25.92 15.61 16.61
C ALA A 316 -27.28 16.31 16.80
N SER A 317 -27.99 16.59 15.70
CA SER A 317 -29.36 17.15 15.66
C SER A 317 -30.40 16.06 15.47
#